data_AF-A0A1X6WXD1-F1
#
_entry.id   AF-A0A1X6WXD1-F1
#
_cell.length_a   1.000
_cell.length_b   1.000
_cell.length_c   1.000
_cell.angle_alpha   90.00
_cell.angle_beta   90.00
_cell.angle_gamma   90.00
#
_symmetry.space_group_name_H-M   'P 1'
#
loop_
_entity.id
_entity.type
_entity.pdbx_description
1 polymer ?
#
loop_
_entity_poly.entity_id
_entity_poly.type
_entity_poly.pdbx_seq_one_letter_code
_entity_poly.pdbx_strand_id
1 'polypeptide(L)'
;MHLAPSAPAPVRRPAPEPVGRPVPDSVAGRGPGPIALMRVLGFAVLAIGASTLLSVPFALGPVPEEALGLAVPLAQLTPLLAVLAVRRRDQRLRDALGLVVRDRRRLLIGLAAALAAFALVPVLRILLGAVTGASLWAPSGSLLAVALAVPVVAVMQSLFAFGEETAWRGWLHESLAPRGFWAAALWTSALWAL
;
A
#
# COMPACT_ATOMS: atom_id res chain seq x y z
N MET A 1 -41.66 -71.44 -18.26
CA MET A 1 -41.75 -70.00 -17.94
C MET A 1 -40.33 -69.43 -17.98
N HIS A 2 -39.85 -69.04 -19.16
CA HIS A 2 -38.50 -68.50 -19.37
C HIS A 2 -38.66 -67.09 -19.94
N LEU A 3 -38.40 -66.07 -19.13
CA LEU A 3 -38.34 -64.67 -19.56
C LEU A 3 -36.90 -64.35 -19.96
N ALA A 4 -36.71 -63.92 -21.21
CA ALA A 4 -35.43 -63.48 -21.73
C ALA A 4 -35.01 -62.12 -21.15
N PRO A 5 -33.71 -61.85 -20.96
CA PRO A 5 -33.22 -60.60 -20.39
C PRO A 5 -33.28 -59.45 -21.41
N SER A 6 -33.79 -58.31 -20.96
CA SER A 6 -33.91 -57.07 -21.75
C SER A 6 -32.53 -56.44 -22.01
N ALA A 7 -32.28 -56.02 -23.25
CA ALA A 7 -31.03 -55.36 -23.64
C ALA A 7 -30.92 -53.93 -23.05
N PRO A 8 -29.72 -53.48 -22.63
CA PRO A 8 -29.52 -52.13 -22.11
C PRO A 8 -29.54 -51.06 -23.22
N ALA A 9 -30.12 -49.91 -22.92
CA ALA A 9 -30.26 -48.77 -23.82
C ALA A 9 -28.90 -48.14 -24.19
N PRO A 10 -28.75 -47.58 -25.41
CA PRO A 10 -27.50 -46.99 -25.86
C PRO A 10 -27.16 -45.69 -25.12
N VAL A 11 -25.98 -45.64 -24.52
CA VAL A 11 -25.42 -44.45 -23.87
C VAL A 11 -25.09 -43.40 -24.93
N ARG A 12 -25.84 -42.28 -24.96
CA ARG A 12 -25.50 -41.10 -25.78
C ARG A 12 -24.20 -40.48 -25.26
N ARG A 13 -23.14 -40.48 -26.07
CA ARG A 13 -21.93 -39.69 -25.79
C ARG A 13 -22.22 -38.21 -26.05
N PRO A 14 -21.82 -37.29 -25.16
CA PRO A 14 -21.90 -35.85 -25.43
C PRO A 14 -20.99 -35.48 -26.59
N ALA A 15 -21.44 -34.54 -27.42
CA ALA A 15 -20.68 -34.04 -28.57
C ALA A 15 -19.38 -33.37 -28.10
N PRO A 16 -18.27 -33.48 -28.88
CA PRO A 16 -17.02 -32.81 -28.55
C PRO A 16 -17.22 -31.28 -28.55
N GLU A 17 -16.82 -30.65 -27.46
CA GLU A 17 -16.81 -29.19 -27.30
C GLU A 17 -15.93 -28.56 -28.38
N PRO A 18 -16.35 -27.47 -29.06
CA PRO A 18 -15.54 -26.83 -30.08
C PRO A 18 -14.26 -26.28 -29.46
N VAL A 19 -13.14 -26.91 -29.82
CA VAL A 19 -11.78 -26.46 -29.51
C VAL A 19 -11.56 -25.11 -30.19
N GLY A 20 -11.25 -24.09 -29.39
CA GLY A 20 -10.68 -22.83 -29.86
C GLY A 20 -11.65 -21.67 -29.92
N ARG A 21 -11.83 -20.97 -28.80
CA ARG A 21 -11.94 -19.51 -28.89
C ARG A 21 -10.51 -18.97 -29.04
N PRO A 22 -10.20 -18.17 -30.08
CA PRO A 22 -8.93 -17.46 -30.11
C PRO A 22 -8.84 -16.60 -28.85
N VAL A 23 -7.82 -16.85 -28.05
CA VAL A 23 -7.44 -15.96 -26.94
C VAL A 23 -7.10 -14.62 -27.59
N PRO A 24 -7.78 -13.52 -27.25
CA PRO A 24 -7.42 -12.23 -27.81
C PRO A 24 -5.96 -11.92 -27.44
N ASP A 25 -5.13 -11.63 -28.42
CA ASP A 25 -3.71 -11.25 -28.32
C ASP A 25 -3.46 -9.93 -27.53
N SER A 26 -4.37 -9.52 -26.64
CA SER A 26 -4.39 -8.17 -26.07
C SER A 26 -3.75 -8.01 -24.68
N VAL A 27 -3.06 -9.02 -24.15
CA VAL A 27 -2.53 -8.97 -22.77
C VAL A 27 -1.06 -8.52 -22.70
N ALA A 28 -0.31 -8.55 -23.81
CA ALA A 28 1.08 -8.12 -23.85
C ALA A 28 1.21 -6.75 -24.52
N GLY A 29 1.41 -5.68 -23.75
CA GLY A 29 2.08 -4.48 -24.27
C GLY A 29 1.32 -3.15 -24.27
N ARG A 30 0.09 -3.05 -23.74
CA ARG A 30 -0.51 -1.72 -23.53
C ARG A 30 0.01 -1.09 -22.23
N GLY A 31 1.10 -0.34 -22.35
CA GLY A 31 1.48 0.67 -21.36
C GLY A 31 0.29 1.58 -21.05
N PRO A 32 0.26 2.27 -19.89
CA PRO A 32 -0.89 3.08 -19.54
C PRO A 32 -1.14 4.11 -20.64
N GLY A 33 -2.40 4.27 -21.03
CA GLY A 33 -2.76 5.33 -21.96
C GLY A 33 -2.22 6.69 -21.46
N PRO A 34 -1.91 7.65 -22.34
CA PRO A 34 -1.27 8.92 -21.98
C PRO A 34 -1.92 9.63 -20.78
N ILE A 35 -3.25 9.55 -20.68
CA ILE A 35 -4.06 10.12 -19.59
C ILE A 35 -3.71 9.50 -18.22
N ALA A 36 -3.39 8.20 -18.16
CA ALA A 36 -3.01 7.52 -16.93
C ALA A 36 -1.60 7.91 -16.46
N LEU A 37 -0.65 8.09 -17.39
CA LEU A 37 0.69 8.59 -17.05
C LEU A 37 0.62 10.03 -16.51
N MET A 38 -0.14 10.91 -17.16
CA MET A 38 -0.29 12.30 -16.72
C MET A 38 -0.87 12.41 -15.31
N ARG A 39 -1.77 11.51 -14.92
CA ARG A 39 -2.30 11.46 -13.55
C ARG A 39 -1.26 11.00 -12.53
N VAL A 40 -0.45 10.00 -12.87
CA VAL A 40 0.63 9.54 -11.98
C VAL A 40 1.66 10.65 -11.78
N LEU A 41 2.03 11.36 -12.84
CA LEU A 41 2.92 12.52 -12.75
C LEU A 41 2.29 13.67 -11.95
N GLY A 42 1.01 13.97 -12.20
CA GLY A 42 0.28 14.97 -11.42
C GLY A 42 0.21 14.62 -9.94
N PHE A 43 0.00 13.34 -9.62
CA PHE A 43 0.04 12.85 -8.24
C PHE A 43 1.42 13.08 -7.62
N ALA A 44 2.49 12.67 -8.30
CA ALA A 44 3.86 12.82 -7.81
C ALA A 44 4.21 14.28 -7.55
N VAL A 45 3.91 15.17 -8.52
CA VAL A 45 4.18 16.61 -8.39
C VAL A 45 3.41 17.22 -7.23
N LEU A 46 2.14 16.86 -7.04
CA LEU A 46 1.33 17.39 -5.94
C LEU A 46 1.80 16.85 -4.58
N ALA A 47 2.06 15.56 -4.46
CA ALA A 47 2.47 14.93 -3.21
C ALA A 47 3.83 15.46 -2.75
N ILE A 48 4.84 15.36 -3.62
CA ILE A 48 6.22 15.80 -3.37
C ILE A 48 6.29 17.32 -3.28
N GLY A 49 5.60 18.04 -4.15
CA GLY A 49 5.58 19.50 -4.15
C GLY A 49 4.97 20.05 -2.86
N ALA A 50 3.84 19.50 -2.40
CA ALA A 50 3.21 19.94 -1.18
C ALA A 50 4.04 19.60 0.08
N SER A 51 4.63 18.41 0.16
CA SER A 51 5.51 18.05 1.28
C SER A 51 6.78 18.92 1.30
N THR A 52 7.36 19.19 0.13
CA THR A 52 8.50 20.11 -0.03
C THR A 52 8.12 21.52 0.42
N LEU A 53 6.99 22.07 -0.04
CA LEU A 53 6.52 23.39 0.35
C LEU A 53 6.29 23.51 1.85
N LEU A 54 5.76 22.47 2.50
CA LEU A 54 5.62 22.43 3.96
C LEU A 54 6.96 22.41 4.69
N SER A 55 8.01 21.88 4.06
CA SER A 55 9.34 21.74 4.64
C SER A 55 10.22 23.00 4.46
N VAL A 56 9.95 23.81 3.43
CA VAL A 56 10.72 25.04 3.12
C VAL A 56 10.82 26.02 4.31
N PRO A 57 9.75 26.34 5.06
CA PRO A 57 9.84 27.24 6.21
C PRO A 57 10.71 26.72 7.36
N PHE A 58 10.91 25.41 7.46
CA PHE A 58 11.84 24.84 8.44
C PHE A 58 13.27 24.93 7.94
N ALA A 59 13.50 24.66 6.65
CA ALA A 59 14.80 24.76 6.01
C ALA A 59 15.37 26.19 5.99
N LEU A 60 14.50 27.20 5.84
CA LEU A 60 14.90 28.62 5.81
C LEU A 60 15.05 29.25 7.21
N GLY A 61 14.64 28.55 8.28
CA GLY A 61 14.67 29.03 9.66
C GLY A 61 13.57 30.00 10.15
N PRO A 62 12.51 30.41 9.40
CA PRO A 62 11.47 31.29 9.97
C PRO A 62 10.51 30.58 10.94
N VAL A 63 10.48 29.24 10.97
CA VAL A 63 9.56 28.47 11.82
C VAL A 63 10.35 27.68 12.88
N PRO A 64 9.90 27.70 14.15
CA PRO A 64 10.56 26.97 15.23
C PRO A 64 10.47 25.44 15.06
N GLU A 65 11.51 24.70 15.49
CA GLU A 65 11.59 23.23 15.36
C GLU A 65 10.47 22.51 16.11
N GLU A 66 9.93 23.11 17.17
CA GLU A 66 8.81 22.59 17.94
C GLU A 66 7.54 22.41 17.07
N ALA A 67 7.41 23.18 15.99
CA ALA A 67 6.30 23.03 15.05
C ALA A 67 6.41 21.78 14.16
N LEU A 68 7.55 21.08 14.14
CA LEU A 68 7.71 19.82 13.41
C LEU A 68 6.74 18.75 13.90
N GLY A 69 6.40 18.76 15.19
CA GLY A 69 5.42 17.86 15.78
C GLY A 69 4.03 17.94 15.14
N LEU A 70 3.71 19.07 14.49
CA LEU A 70 2.49 19.27 13.71
C LEU A 70 2.75 19.20 12.20
N ALA A 71 3.85 19.80 11.73
CA ALA A 71 4.13 19.90 10.30
C ALA A 71 4.38 18.55 9.64
N VAL A 72 5.10 17.64 10.31
CA VAL A 72 5.37 16.29 9.78
C VAL A 72 4.07 15.52 9.56
N PRO A 73 3.18 15.36 10.56
CA PRO A 73 1.83 14.86 10.36
C PRO A 73 1.04 15.42 9.18
N LEU A 74 1.07 16.75 9.00
CA LEU A 74 0.36 17.40 7.91
C LEU A 74 0.98 17.06 6.55
N ALA A 75 2.31 16.96 6.49
CA ALA A 75 3.01 16.49 5.30
C ALA A 75 2.63 15.05 4.93
N GLN A 76 2.40 14.17 5.92
CA GLN A 76 1.93 12.80 5.67
C GLN A 76 0.53 12.74 5.03
N LEU A 77 -0.28 13.80 5.11
CA LEU A 77 -1.58 13.87 4.46
C LEU A 77 -1.50 14.37 3.00
N THR A 78 -0.34 14.86 2.53
CA THR A 78 -0.21 15.39 1.17
C THR A 78 -0.47 14.35 0.08
N PRO A 79 -0.06 13.06 0.21
CA PRO A 79 -0.35 12.06 -0.81
C PRO A 79 -1.86 11.80 -0.93
N LEU A 80 -2.59 11.79 0.19
CA LEU A 80 -4.04 11.68 0.18
C LEU A 80 -4.68 12.83 -0.59
N LEU A 81 -4.28 14.07 -0.31
CA LEU A 81 -4.78 15.26 -1.00
C LEU A 81 -4.44 15.21 -2.50
N ALA A 82 -3.23 14.77 -2.85
CA ALA A 82 -2.82 14.60 -4.24
C ALA A 82 -3.71 13.60 -4.98
N VAL A 83 -4.03 12.44 -4.38
CA VAL A 83 -4.96 11.46 -4.96
C VAL A 83 -6.34 12.06 -5.13
N LEU A 84 -6.87 12.76 -4.12
CA LEU A 84 -8.19 13.39 -4.20
C LEU A 84 -8.27 14.39 -5.37
N ALA A 85 -7.16 15.06 -5.70
CA ALA A 85 -7.07 15.98 -6.82
C ALA A 85 -6.98 15.29 -8.19
N VAL A 86 -6.17 14.22 -8.31
CA VAL A 86 -5.87 13.60 -9.62
C VAL A 86 -6.74 12.39 -9.98
N ARG A 87 -7.45 11.83 -8.99
CA ARG A 87 -8.29 10.65 -9.21
C ARG A 87 -9.36 10.93 -10.25
N ARG A 88 -9.83 9.83 -10.86
CA ARG A 88 -11.02 9.85 -11.71
C ARG A 88 -12.26 10.25 -10.91
N ARG A 89 -13.00 11.24 -11.43
CA ARG A 89 -14.26 11.70 -10.83
C ARG A 89 -15.34 10.61 -10.85
N ASP A 90 -15.29 9.71 -11.83
CA ASP A 90 -16.22 8.59 -12.00
C ASP A 90 -15.89 7.36 -11.12
N GLN A 91 -14.70 7.31 -10.52
CA GLN A 91 -14.33 6.23 -9.59
C GLN A 91 -14.90 6.50 -8.18
N ARG A 92 -15.42 5.44 -7.54
CA ARG A 92 -15.83 5.51 -6.14
C ARG A 92 -14.60 5.70 -5.26
N LEU A 93 -14.72 6.57 -4.26
CA LEU A 93 -13.59 6.94 -3.40
C LEU A 93 -12.97 5.71 -2.71
N ARG A 94 -13.80 4.79 -2.22
CA ARG A 94 -13.35 3.55 -1.58
C ARG A 94 -12.53 2.64 -2.50
N ASP A 95 -12.83 2.65 -3.79
CA ASP A 95 -12.14 1.83 -4.77
C ASP A 95 -10.81 2.52 -5.12
N ALA A 96 -10.83 3.84 -5.37
CA ALA A 96 -9.62 4.63 -5.64
C ALA A 96 -8.61 4.64 -4.48
N LEU A 97 -9.06 4.58 -3.23
CA LEU A 97 -8.22 4.57 -2.03
C LEU A 97 -7.82 3.15 -1.58
N GLY A 98 -8.20 2.10 -2.31
CA GLY A 98 -7.85 0.73 -1.96
C GLY A 98 -8.47 0.21 -0.65
N LEU A 99 -9.63 0.74 -0.24
CA LEU A 99 -10.28 0.40 1.03
C LEU A 99 -11.03 -0.95 1.01
N VAL A 100 -11.00 -1.66 -0.11
CA VAL A 100 -11.75 -2.90 -0.30
C VAL A 100 -10.91 -4.11 0.11
N VAL A 101 -11.24 -4.68 1.27
CA VAL A 101 -10.63 -5.93 1.74
C VAL A 101 -11.33 -7.12 1.08
N ARG A 102 -10.67 -7.74 0.08
CA ARG A 102 -11.19 -8.94 -0.60
C ARG A 102 -10.90 -10.24 0.14
N ASP A 103 -9.76 -10.34 0.82
CA ASP A 103 -9.30 -11.56 1.49
C ASP A 103 -8.78 -11.25 2.90
N ARG A 104 -9.59 -11.61 3.92
CA ARG A 104 -9.26 -11.37 5.33
C ARG A 104 -8.06 -12.21 5.79
N ARG A 105 -7.86 -13.40 5.23
CA ARG A 105 -6.74 -14.27 5.63
C ARG A 105 -5.42 -13.67 5.17
N ARG A 106 -5.36 -13.19 3.91
CA ARG A 106 -4.17 -12.48 3.41
C ARG A 106 -3.91 -11.20 4.18
N LEU A 107 -4.96 -10.45 4.54
CA LEU A 107 -4.83 -9.27 5.40
C LEU A 107 -4.20 -9.62 6.75
N LEU A 108 -4.69 -10.66 7.42
CA LEU A 108 -4.16 -11.09 8.72
C LEU A 108 -2.71 -11.57 8.63
N ILE A 109 -2.36 -12.32 7.59
CA ILE A 109 -0.98 -12.76 7.34
C ILE A 109 -0.07 -11.55 7.09
N GLY A 110 -0.50 -10.60 6.25
CA GLY A 110 0.24 -9.38 5.96
C GLY A 110 0.43 -8.52 7.22
N LEU A 111 -0.60 -8.36 8.03
CA LEU A 111 -0.54 -7.66 9.31
C LEU A 111 0.44 -8.33 10.27
N ALA A 112 0.37 -9.66 10.44
CA ALA A 112 1.27 -10.40 11.29
C ALA A 112 2.73 -10.27 10.82
N ALA A 113 2.97 -10.35 9.50
CA ALA A 113 4.30 -10.18 8.92
C ALA A 113 4.84 -8.76 9.14
N ALA A 114 4.00 -7.72 8.98
CA ALA A 114 4.38 -6.34 9.25
C ALA A 114 4.74 -6.12 10.73
N LEU A 115 3.90 -6.61 11.65
CA LEU A 115 4.17 -6.53 13.08
C LEU A 115 5.46 -7.27 13.46
N ALA A 116 5.68 -8.47 12.89
CA ALA A 116 6.91 -9.23 13.11
C ALA A 116 8.15 -8.46 12.61
N ALA A 117 8.09 -7.89 11.40
CA ALA A 117 9.18 -7.10 10.86
C ALA A 117 9.49 -5.86 11.70
N PHE A 118 8.45 -5.12 12.12
CA PHE A 118 8.59 -3.93 12.96
C PHE A 118 9.13 -4.24 14.36
N ALA A 119 8.77 -5.39 14.94
CA ALA A 119 9.30 -5.83 16.24
C ALA A 119 10.71 -6.40 16.14
N LEU A 120 11.05 -7.05 15.03
CA LEU A 120 12.35 -7.71 14.83
C LEU A 120 13.49 -6.69 14.79
N VAL A 121 13.31 -5.55 14.12
CA VAL A 121 14.36 -4.52 14.00
C VAL A 121 14.85 -3.97 15.35
N PRO A 122 14.00 -3.49 16.27
CA PRO A 122 14.45 -3.01 17.58
C PRO A 122 15.04 -4.14 18.43
N VAL A 123 14.49 -5.36 18.37
CA VAL A 123 15.05 -6.52 19.07
C VAL A 123 16.47 -6.80 18.59
N LEU A 124 16.69 -6.86 17.27
CA LEU A 124 18.03 -7.05 16.70
C LEU A 124 18.98 -5.93 17.10
N ARG A 125 18.53 -4.67 17.11
CA ARG A 125 19.35 -3.54 17.59
C ARG A 125 19.77 -3.71 19.05
N ILE A 126 18.87 -4.13 19.93
CA ILE A 126 19.17 -4.38 21.35
C ILE A 126 20.19 -5.51 21.49
N LEU A 127 19.98 -6.62 20.78
CA LEU A 127 20.91 -7.77 20.83
C LEU A 127 22.29 -7.41 20.30
N LEU A 128 22.37 -6.69 19.18
CA LEU A 128 23.64 -6.22 18.61
C LEU A 128 24.34 -5.23 19.56
N GLY A 129 23.60 -4.29 20.16
CA GLY A 129 24.16 -3.37 21.15
C GLY A 129 24.75 -4.11 22.35
N ALA A 130 24.03 -5.11 22.87
CA ALA A 130 24.49 -5.95 23.97
C ALA A 130 25.76 -6.74 23.63
N VAL A 131 25.87 -7.28 22.41
CA VAL A 131 27.04 -8.07 21.96
C VAL A 131 28.25 -7.19 21.67
N THR A 132 28.05 -6.01 21.09
CA THR A 132 29.13 -5.10 20.67
C THR A 132 29.61 -4.18 21.78
N GLY A 133 28.93 -4.16 22.93
CA GLY A 133 29.19 -3.20 24.01
C GLY A 133 28.84 -1.76 23.62
N ALA A 134 28.17 -1.54 22.48
CA ALA A 134 27.63 -0.24 22.13
C ALA A 134 26.58 0.16 23.18
N SER A 135 26.67 1.39 23.68
CA SER A 135 25.75 1.90 24.69
C SER A 135 24.30 1.66 24.25
N LEU A 136 23.61 0.78 24.98
CA LEU A 136 22.18 0.64 24.86
C LEU A 136 21.60 1.97 25.33
N TRP A 137 20.96 2.70 24.42
CA TRP A 137 20.36 3.98 24.72
C TRP A 137 19.42 3.81 25.92
N ALA A 138 19.82 4.31 27.08
CA ALA A 138 19.02 4.24 28.28
C ALA A 138 17.89 5.27 28.11
N PRO A 139 16.60 4.86 28.14
CA PRO A 139 15.52 5.82 28.06
C PRO A 139 15.66 6.81 29.24
N SER A 140 15.87 8.08 28.93
CA SER A 140 15.95 9.15 29.93
C SER A 140 14.57 9.56 30.46
N GLY A 141 13.50 8.99 29.92
CA GLY A 141 12.11 9.29 30.26
C GLY A 141 11.49 8.29 31.25
N SER A 142 10.49 8.76 31.98
CA SER A 142 9.65 7.90 32.83
C SER A 142 8.93 6.84 32.00
N LEU A 143 9.07 5.56 32.36
CA LEU A 143 8.35 4.45 31.73
C LEU A 143 6.84 4.69 31.73
N LEU A 144 6.30 5.26 32.80
CA LEU A 144 4.88 5.59 32.92
C LEU A 144 4.47 6.65 31.89
N ALA A 145 5.28 7.69 31.70
CA ALA A 145 5.01 8.73 30.71
C ALA A 145 4.99 8.15 29.29
N VAL A 146 5.95 7.27 28.96
CA VAL A 146 5.98 6.56 27.67
C VAL A 146 4.74 5.68 27.50
N ALA A 147 4.39 4.87 28.50
CA ALA A 147 3.23 3.99 28.44
C ALA A 147 1.91 4.75 28.22
N LEU A 148 1.75 5.92 28.82
CA LEU A 148 0.58 6.79 28.62
C LEU A 148 0.58 7.48 27.25
N ALA A 149 1.75 7.79 26.69
CA ALA A 149 1.88 8.41 25.37
C ALA A 149 1.59 7.43 24.22
N VAL A 150 1.94 6.14 24.37
CA VAL A 150 1.75 5.10 23.35
C VAL A 150 0.36 5.10 22.71
N PRO A 151 -0.77 5.03 23.45
CA PRO A 151 -2.09 4.99 22.81
C PRO A 151 -2.40 6.26 22.02
N VAL A 152 -2.01 7.43 22.53
CA VAL A 152 -2.23 8.71 21.85
C VAL A 152 -1.42 8.77 20.55
N VAL A 153 -0.14 8.43 20.62
CA VAL A 153 0.74 8.37 19.44
C VAL A 153 0.25 7.31 18.46
N ALA A 154 -0.20 6.14 18.93
CA ALA A 154 -0.68 5.07 18.06
C ALA A 154 -1.93 5.49 17.27
N VAL A 155 -2.90 6.14 17.92
CA VAL A 155 -4.10 6.66 17.22
C VAL A 155 -3.70 7.72 16.19
N MET A 156 -2.87 8.67 16.61
CA MET A 156 -2.42 9.75 15.76
C MET A 156 -1.66 9.23 14.53
N GLN A 157 -0.68 8.35 14.74
CA GLN A 157 0.10 7.72 13.67
C GLN A 157 -0.76 6.83 12.77
N SER A 158 -1.78 6.15 13.31
CA SER A 158 -2.70 5.36 12.50
C SER A 158 -3.50 6.22 11.52
N LEU A 159 -3.89 7.44 11.91
CA LEU A 159 -4.60 8.37 11.03
C LEU A 159 -3.71 8.88 9.89
N PHE A 160 -2.46 9.25 10.20
CA PHE A 160 -1.52 9.73 9.19
C PHE A 160 -1.06 8.61 8.26
N ALA A 161 -0.73 7.44 8.81
CA ALA A 161 -0.42 6.26 8.04
C ALA A 161 -1.59 5.88 7.12
N PHE A 162 -2.84 5.99 7.57
CA PHE A 162 -3.99 5.74 6.70
C PHE A 162 -4.02 6.69 5.48
N GLY A 163 -3.75 7.98 5.69
CA GLY A 163 -3.68 8.95 4.59
C GLY A 163 -2.59 8.61 3.57
N GLU A 164 -1.39 8.28 4.04
CA GLU A 164 -0.28 7.86 3.17
C GLU A 164 -0.59 6.55 2.44
N GLU A 165 -0.97 5.52 3.18
CA GLU A 165 -1.11 4.15 2.67
C GLU A 165 -2.23 4.04 1.62
N THR A 166 -3.33 4.76 1.81
CA THR A 166 -4.41 4.80 0.83
C THR A 166 -4.01 5.45 -0.50
N ALA A 167 -3.07 6.41 -0.45
CA ALA A 167 -2.54 7.04 -1.64
C ALA A 167 -1.48 6.17 -2.33
N TRP A 168 -0.47 5.70 -1.58
CA TRP A 168 0.64 4.92 -2.10
C TRP A 168 0.24 3.51 -2.53
N ARG A 169 -0.38 2.75 -1.62
CA ARG A 169 -0.73 1.34 -1.86
C ARG A 169 -2.13 1.16 -2.46
N GLY A 170 -3.02 2.12 -2.23
CA GLY A 170 -4.31 2.16 -2.92
C GLY A 170 -4.15 2.68 -4.34
N TRP A 171 -4.13 4.00 -4.49
CA TRP A 171 -4.25 4.62 -5.81
C TRP A 171 -3.02 4.45 -6.71
N LEU A 172 -1.82 4.75 -6.22
CA LEU A 172 -0.60 4.73 -7.03
C LEU A 172 -0.23 3.31 -7.45
N HIS A 173 -0.22 2.37 -6.51
CA HIS A 173 0.10 0.97 -6.80
C HIS A 173 -0.87 0.37 -7.81
N GLU A 174 -2.18 0.61 -7.69
CA GLU A 174 -3.17 0.14 -8.68
C GLU A 174 -2.97 0.82 -10.04
N SER A 175 -2.65 2.11 -10.07
CA SER A 175 -2.34 2.85 -11.31
C SER A 175 -1.07 2.34 -12.01
N LEU A 176 -0.13 1.77 -11.25
CA LEU A 176 1.10 1.17 -11.75
C LEU A 176 1.00 -0.33 -12.03
N ALA A 177 -0.04 -1.01 -11.53
CA ALA A 177 -0.23 -2.45 -11.66
C ALA A 177 -0.11 -3.00 -13.10
N PRO A 178 -0.58 -2.30 -14.16
CA PRO A 178 -0.40 -2.76 -15.55
C PRO A 178 1.07 -2.87 -16.00
N ARG A 179 2.01 -2.25 -15.29
CA ARG A 179 3.45 -2.34 -15.58
C ARG A 179 4.14 -3.56 -14.94
N GLY A 180 3.38 -4.37 -14.21
CA GLY A 180 3.91 -5.50 -13.47
C GLY A 180 4.50 -5.12 -12.11
N PHE A 181 4.74 -6.15 -11.30
CA PHE A 181 5.14 -6.01 -9.89
C PHE A 181 6.40 -5.16 -9.70
N TRP A 182 7.48 -5.48 -10.42
CA TRP A 182 8.78 -4.84 -10.23
C TRP A 182 8.76 -3.35 -10.56
N ALA A 183 8.14 -2.99 -11.69
CA ALA A 183 8.00 -1.59 -12.06
C ALA A 183 7.14 -0.82 -11.04
N ALA A 184 6.02 -1.40 -10.62
CA ALA A 184 5.16 -0.77 -9.61
C ALA A 184 5.89 -0.58 -8.27
N ALA A 185 6.63 -1.58 -7.81
CA ALA A 185 7.41 -1.52 -6.58
C ALA A 185 8.51 -0.46 -6.66
N LEU A 186 9.33 -0.46 -7.73
CA LEU A 186 10.42 0.49 -7.90
C LEU A 186 9.92 1.94 -7.98
N TRP A 187 8.87 2.20 -8.76
CA TRP A 187 8.31 3.55 -8.87
C TRP A 187 7.68 4.02 -7.56
N THR A 188 6.93 3.15 -6.86
CA THR A 188 6.34 3.50 -5.57
C THR A 188 7.44 3.82 -4.55
N SER A 189 8.49 2.98 -4.47
CA SER A 189 9.61 3.21 -3.56
C SER A 189 10.41 4.47 -3.90
N ALA A 190 10.67 4.72 -5.19
CA ALA A 190 11.41 5.90 -5.62
C ALA A 190 10.65 7.20 -5.30
N LEU A 191 9.34 7.24 -5.58
CA LEU A 191 8.52 8.41 -5.27
C LEU A 191 8.31 8.62 -3.77
N TRP A 192 8.26 7.53 -2.99
CA TRP A 192 8.13 7.61 -1.54
C TRP A 192 9.43 8.07 -0.86
N ALA A 193 10.59 7.75 -1.43
CA ALA A 193 11.89 8.12 -0.89
C ALA A 193 12.32 9.58 -1.20
N LEU A 194 11.71 10.20 -2.22
CA LEU A 194 11.92 11.59 -2.62
C LEU A 194 11.10 12.56 -1.77
#